data_AF-A0A7W1L651-F1
#
_entry.id   AF-A0A7W1L651-F1
#
_cell.length_a   1.000
_cell.length_b   1.000
_cell.length_c   1.000
_cell.angle_alpha   90.00
_cell.angle_beta   90.00
_cell.angle_gamma   90.00
#
_symmetry.space_group_name_H-M   'P 1'
#
loop_
_entity.id
_entity.type
_entity.pdbx_description
1 polymer ?
#
loop_
_entity_poly.entity_id
_entity_poly.type
_entity_poly.pdbx_seq_one_letter_code
_entity_poly.pdbx_strand_id
1 'polypeptide(L)'
;MGTEAGAPASYATHEVINQSGPIAEYNAFDRDPVLKAATERGGASWARDRLSAYGAIIGSERMTLLARQANRNLPELKTFDRFGNRIDEVDFHPAYHECMTLIFGHDVHSLAWKDERRGAHVARGILSYLANQGEQGVCCPMGMTFAGVPAIRSLPQLAQQ
;
A
#
# COMPACT_ATOMS: atom_id res chain seq x y z
N MET A 1 25.05 36.17 -11.73
CA MET A 1 24.79 35.98 -10.29
C MET A 1 25.28 34.60 -9.92
N GLY A 2 26.46 34.52 -9.33
CA GLY A 2 27.12 33.26 -8.98
C GLY A 2 26.49 32.65 -7.74
N THR A 3 26.24 31.36 -7.78
CA THR A 3 25.90 30.54 -6.62
C THR A 3 27.21 30.21 -5.90
N GLU A 4 27.45 30.85 -4.75
CA GLU A 4 28.56 30.48 -3.86
C GLU A 4 28.33 29.05 -3.35
N ALA A 5 29.26 28.16 -3.68
CA ALA A 5 29.34 26.85 -3.06
C ALA A 5 29.69 27.04 -1.57
N GLY A 6 28.80 26.61 -0.68
CA GLY A 6 29.00 26.68 0.76
C GLY A 6 30.31 25.98 1.19
N ALA A 7 31.02 26.60 2.14
CA ALA A 7 32.28 26.09 2.66
C ALA A 7 32.18 24.61 3.10
N PRO A 8 33.18 23.76 2.80
CA PRO A 8 33.16 22.35 3.16
C PRO A 8 33.08 22.17 4.69
N ALA A 9 32.26 21.22 5.15
CA ALA A 9 32.18 20.85 6.55
C ALA A 9 33.56 20.43 7.08
N SER A 10 33.99 20.98 8.23
CA SER A 10 35.39 20.92 8.71
C SER A 10 35.93 19.52 9.06
N TYR A 11 35.15 18.46 8.83
CA TYR A 11 35.51 17.06 9.07
C TYR A 11 35.39 16.17 7.81
N ALA A 12 35.13 16.76 6.63
CA ALA A 12 35.05 15.99 5.40
C ALA A 12 36.42 15.36 5.08
N THR A 13 36.48 14.03 4.93
CA THR A 13 37.71 13.29 4.58
C THR A 13 37.81 12.96 3.09
N HIS A 14 36.69 12.98 2.38
CA HIS A 14 36.59 12.74 0.94
C HIS A 14 35.26 13.29 0.41
N GLU A 15 35.16 13.41 -0.92
CA GLU A 15 33.89 13.69 -1.61
C GLU A 15 33.15 12.38 -1.89
N VAL A 16 31.85 12.34 -1.59
CA VAL A 16 30.99 11.20 -1.92
C VAL A 16 30.47 11.36 -3.34
N ILE A 17 31.03 10.59 -4.26
CA ILE A 17 30.65 10.60 -5.69
C ILE A 17 29.96 9.31 -6.10
N ASN A 18 29.39 9.29 -7.32
CA ASN A 18 28.76 8.11 -7.94
C ASN A 18 27.61 7.48 -7.12
N GLN A 19 26.71 8.31 -6.59
CA GLN A 19 25.48 7.85 -5.94
C GLN A 19 24.30 7.89 -6.93
N SER A 20 23.55 6.79 -7.04
CA SER A 20 22.44 6.67 -7.99
C SER A 20 21.23 7.56 -7.69
N GLY A 21 21.12 8.04 -6.45
CA GLY A 21 19.90 8.63 -5.92
C GLY A 21 18.83 7.57 -5.57
N PRO A 22 17.79 7.96 -4.81
CA PRO A 22 16.68 7.07 -4.49
C PRO A 22 15.79 6.83 -5.71
N ILE A 23 15.13 5.68 -5.75
CA ILE A 23 13.96 5.48 -6.61
C ILE A 23 12.74 6.08 -5.89
N ALA A 24 12.23 7.19 -6.40
CA ALA A 24 11.08 7.89 -5.85
C ALA A 24 10.29 8.59 -6.96
N GLU A 25 9.05 8.95 -6.66
CA GLU A 25 8.18 9.72 -7.55
C GLU A 25 8.02 9.09 -8.94
N TYR A 26 7.71 7.79 -8.97
CA TYR A 26 7.39 7.05 -10.19
C TYR A 26 6.01 6.41 -10.10
N ASN A 27 5.45 6.07 -11.25
CA ASN A 27 4.22 5.28 -11.31
C ASN A 27 4.54 3.80 -11.47
N ALA A 28 4.27 3.01 -10.41
CA ALA A 28 4.56 1.58 -10.37
C ALA A 28 3.75 0.75 -11.38
N PHE A 29 2.60 1.25 -11.82
CA PHE A 29 1.82 0.61 -12.88
C PHE A 29 2.31 1.03 -14.27
N ASP A 30 2.48 2.33 -14.51
CA ASP A 30 2.80 2.81 -15.86
C ASP A 30 4.20 2.43 -16.32
N ARG A 31 5.15 2.28 -15.39
CA ARG A 31 6.51 1.80 -15.67
C ARG A 31 6.61 0.29 -15.91
N ASP A 32 5.54 -0.47 -15.64
CA ASP A 32 5.55 -1.92 -15.82
C ASP A 32 4.80 -2.31 -17.11
N PRO A 33 5.50 -2.61 -18.22
CA PRO A 33 4.86 -3.03 -19.46
C PRO A 33 4.16 -4.39 -19.32
N VAL A 34 4.60 -5.25 -18.40
CA VAL A 34 4.02 -6.57 -18.17
C VAL A 34 2.66 -6.42 -17.48
N LEU A 35 2.55 -5.55 -16.46
CA LEU A 35 1.26 -5.25 -15.82
C LEU A 35 0.27 -4.62 -16.79
N LYS A 36 0.71 -3.68 -17.64
CA LYS A 36 -0.17 -3.09 -18.65
C LYS A 36 -0.70 -4.14 -19.63
N ALA A 37 0.17 -5.02 -20.11
CA ALA A 37 -0.24 -6.11 -21.00
C ALA A 37 -1.12 -7.15 -20.30
N ALA A 38 -0.88 -7.44 -19.01
CA ALA A 38 -1.73 -8.32 -18.21
C ALA A 38 -3.13 -7.72 -17.99
N THR A 39 -3.22 -6.40 -17.81
CA THR A 39 -4.49 -5.66 -17.70
C THR A 39 -5.34 -5.87 -18.96
N GLU A 40 -4.75 -5.68 -20.13
CA GLU A 40 -5.42 -5.84 -21.42
C GLU A 40 -5.85 -7.30 -21.64
N ARG A 41 -4.93 -8.25 -21.50
CA ARG A 41 -5.23 -9.69 -21.69
C ARG A 41 -6.30 -10.20 -20.72
N GLY A 42 -6.33 -9.67 -19.51
CA GLY A 42 -7.30 -10.07 -18.49
C GLY A 42 -8.67 -9.38 -18.60
N GLY A 43 -8.90 -8.55 -19.63
CA GLY A 43 -10.15 -7.83 -19.81
C GLY A 43 -10.39 -6.72 -18.79
N ALA A 44 -9.32 -6.26 -18.11
CA ALA A 44 -9.38 -5.26 -17.04
C ALA A 44 -9.03 -3.84 -17.54
N SER A 45 -9.01 -3.59 -18.85
CA SER A 45 -8.64 -2.29 -19.43
C SER A 45 -9.48 -1.12 -18.91
N TRP A 46 -10.73 -1.38 -18.53
CA TRP A 46 -11.62 -0.39 -17.90
C TRP A 46 -11.10 0.14 -16.56
N ALA A 47 -10.18 -0.57 -15.90
CA ALA A 47 -9.58 -0.18 -14.63
C ALA A 47 -8.28 0.61 -14.78
N ARG A 48 -7.77 0.82 -16.01
CA ARG A 48 -6.44 1.41 -16.27
C ARG A 48 -6.18 2.68 -15.47
N ASP A 49 -7.11 3.63 -15.48
CA ASP A 49 -6.92 4.92 -14.80
C ASP A 49 -6.83 4.75 -13.28
N ARG A 50 -7.63 3.82 -12.72
CA ARG A 50 -7.55 3.45 -11.29
C ARG A 50 -6.21 2.79 -10.97
N LEU A 51 -5.74 1.88 -11.82
CA LEU A 51 -4.47 1.18 -11.64
C LEU A 51 -3.28 2.16 -11.71
N SER A 52 -3.29 3.08 -12.67
CA SER A 52 -2.29 4.14 -12.79
C SER A 52 -2.34 5.09 -11.59
N ALA A 53 -3.52 5.56 -11.17
CA ALA A 53 -3.65 6.43 -10.00
C ALA A 53 -3.11 5.76 -8.72
N TYR A 54 -3.39 4.48 -8.51
CA TYR A 54 -2.83 3.73 -7.39
C TYR A 54 -1.32 3.49 -7.54
N GLY A 55 -0.85 3.19 -8.75
CA GLY A 55 0.57 3.02 -9.06
C GLY A 55 1.41 4.27 -8.76
N ALA A 56 0.87 5.47 -8.98
CA ALA A 56 1.52 6.73 -8.60
C ALA A 56 1.66 6.88 -7.07
N ILE A 57 0.65 6.47 -6.31
CA ILE A 57 0.71 6.47 -4.84
C ILE A 57 1.80 5.52 -4.37
N ILE A 58 1.82 4.29 -4.91
CA ILE A 58 2.77 3.25 -4.50
C ILE A 58 4.22 3.65 -4.74
N GLY A 59 4.52 4.30 -5.88
CA GLY A 59 5.89 4.74 -6.20
C GLY A 59 6.28 6.11 -5.63
N SER A 60 5.47 6.69 -4.74
CA SER A 60 5.77 7.98 -4.10
C SER A 60 6.75 7.85 -2.94
N GLU A 61 7.48 8.94 -2.66
CA GLU A 61 8.31 9.06 -1.46
C GLU A 61 7.47 8.97 -0.18
N ARG A 62 6.24 9.50 -0.22
CA ARG A 62 5.28 9.39 0.88
C ARG A 62 5.02 7.93 1.25
N MET A 63 4.75 7.07 0.27
CA MET A 63 4.50 5.65 0.51
C MET A 63 5.73 4.97 1.11
N THR A 64 6.92 5.29 0.61
CA THR A 64 8.20 4.77 1.14
C THR A 64 8.39 5.16 2.61
N LEU A 65 8.10 6.42 2.97
CA LEU A 65 8.16 6.89 4.36
C LEU A 65 7.14 6.18 5.25
N LEU A 66 5.88 6.07 4.79
CA LEU A 66 4.83 5.39 5.54
C LEU A 66 5.18 3.93 5.81
N ALA A 67 5.62 3.20 4.78
CA ALA A 67 6.04 1.81 4.91
C ALA A 67 7.19 1.65 5.91
N ARG A 68 8.20 2.53 5.83
CA ARG A 68 9.33 2.54 6.78
C ARG A 68 8.86 2.80 8.21
N GLN A 69 7.97 3.77 8.42
CA GLN A 69 7.47 4.11 9.76
C GLN A 69 6.59 3.01 10.34
N ALA A 70 5.72 2.39 9.53
CA ALA A 70 4.87 1.29 9.96
C ALA A 70 5.69 0.04 10.36
N ASN A 71 6.79 -0.24 9.66
CA ASN A 71 7.64 -1.41 9.95
C ASN A 71 8.67 -1.15 11.05
N ARG A 72 9.13 0.10 11.23
CA ARG A 72 10.09 0.45 12.30
C ARG A 72 9.41 0.56 13.66
N ASN A 73 8.17 1.05 13.70
CA ASN A 73 7.40 1.23 14.93
C ASN A 73 6.38 0.10 15.04
N LEU A 74 6.81 -0.99 15.69
CA LEU A 74 6.02 -2.22 15.82
C LEU A 74 4.74 -1.98 16.65
N PRO A 75 3.67 -2.73 16.38
CA PRO A 75 2.45 -2.66 17.17
C PRO A 75 2.67 -3.10 18.64
N GLU A 76 1.95 -2.47 19.55
CA GLU A 76 2.01 -2.75 20.99
C GLU A 76 0.71 -3.39 21.46
N LEU A 77 0.80 -4.59 22.05
CA LEU A 77 -0.32 -5.24 22.71
C LEU A 77 -0.56 -4.59 24.09
N LYS A 78 -1.74 -4.02 24.28
CA LYS A 78 -2.21 -3.46 25.55
C LYS A 78 -3.28 -4.38 26.12
N THR A 79 -2.89 -5.26 27.04
CA THR A 79 -3.81 -6.21 27.68
C THR A 79 -4.67 -5.57 28.75
N PHE A 80 -4.14 -4.56 29.46
CA PHE A 80 -4.83 -3.86 30.54
C PHE A 80 -4.70 -2.34 30.41
N ASP A 81 -5.70 -1.61 30.90
CA ASP A 81 -5.62 -0.17 31.10
C ASP A 81 -4.79 0.18 32.36
N ARG A 82 -4.64 1.48 32.62
CA ARG A 82 -3.89 2.00 33.78
C ARG A 82 -4.51 1.67 35.15
N PHE A 83 -5.74 1.17 35.19
CA PHE A 83 -6.47 0.83 36.41
C PHE A 83 -6.52 -0.70 36.63
N GLY A 84 -5.97 -1.49 35.72
CA GLY A 84 -5.97 -2.95 35.78
C GLY A 84 -7.22 -3.60 35.16
N ASN A 85 -8.05 -2.86 34.41
CA ASN A 85 -9.14 -3.47 33.64
C ASN A 85 -8.58 -4.07 32.35
N ARG A 86 -9.03 -5.26 31.96
CA ARG A 86 -8.63 -5.90 30.71
C ARG A 86 -9.25 -5.16 29.51
N ILE A 87 -8.44 -4.86 28.48
CA ILE A 87 -8.88 -4.16 27.25
C ILE A 87 -8.58 -4.89 25.94
N ASP A 88 -7.57 -5.78 25.90
CA ASP A 88 -7.20 -6.60 24.72
C ASP A 88 -7.01 -5.78 23.41
N GLU A 89 -6.40 -4.60 23.50
CA GLU A 89 -6.18 -3.71 22.35
C GLU A 89 -4.77 -3.86 21.77
N VAL A 90 -4.61 -3.54 20.49
CA VAL A 90 -3.29 -3.42 19.84
C VAL A 90 -3.15 -2.01 19.28
N ASP A 91 -2.18 -1.28 19.77
CA ASP A 91 -1.86 0.08 19.31
C ASP A 91 -0.88 0.02 18.14
N PHE A 92 -1.14 0.81 17.10
CA PHE A 92 -0.33 0.86 15.89
C PHE A 92 0.17 2.28 15.66
N HIS A 93 1.35 2.39 15.07
CA HIS A 93 1.86 3.69 14.63
C HIS A 93 0.91 4.32 13.58
N PRO A 94 0.66 5.64 13.58
CA PRO A 94 -0.24 6.31 12.62
C PRO A 94 0.03 5.98 11.15
N ALA A 95 1.30 5.74 10.79
CA ALA A 95 1.67 5.31 9.44
C ALA A 95 1.00 4.00 8.99
N TYR A 96 0.78 3.04 9.91
CA TYR A 96 0.03 1.82 9.61
C TYR A 96 -1.43 2.16 9.22
N HIS A 97 -2.08 3.04 9.96
CA HIS A 97 -3.45 3.47 9.68
C HIS A 97 -3.58 4.24 8.36
N GLU A 98 -2.57 5.04 8.01
CA GLU A 98 -2.49 5.70 6.70
C GLU A 98 -2.31 4.68 5.56
N CYS A 99 -1.44 3.68 5.72
CA CYS A 99 -1.31 2.58 4.76
C CYS A 99 -2.64 1.82 4.59
N MET A 100 -3.34 1.51 5.69
CA MET A 100 -4.66 0.89 5.66
C MET A 100 -5.70 1.77 4.94
N THR A 101 -5.71 3.08 5.21
CA THR A 101 -6.61 4.04 4.54
C THR A 101 -6.38 4.03 3.03
N LEU A 102 -5.13 4.04 2.57
CA LEU A 102 -4.80 3.99 1.14
C LEU A 102 -5.25 2.66 0.49
N ILE A 103 -5.01 1.53 1.14
CA ILE A 103 -5.44 0.23 0.63
C ILE A 103 -6.97 0.12 0.57
N PHE A 104 -7.67 0.53 1.61
CA PHE A 104 -9.13 0.40 1.67
C PHE A 104 -9.82 1.43 0.78
N GLY A 105 -9.32 2.67 0.75
CA GLY A 105 -9.84 3.75 -0.10
C GLY A 105 -9.73 3.47 -1.60
N HIS A 106 -8.80 2.60 -2.02
CA HIS A 106 -8.66 2.17 -3.41
C HIS A 106 -9.40 0.86 -3.75
N ASP A 107 -10.24 0.36 -2.85
CA ASP A 107 -11.01 -0.89 -2.97
C ASP A 107 -10.15 -2.15 -3.19
N VAL A 108 -8.89 -2.18 -2.76
CA VAL A 108 -8.03 -3.37 -2.95
C VAL A 108 -8.62 -4.61 -2.25
N HIS A 109 -9.32 -4.39 -1.14
CA HIS A 109 -10.03 -5.41 -0.36
C HIS A 109 -11.37 -5.87 -0.98
N SER A 110 -11.96 -5.15 -1.94
CA SER A 110 -13.38 -5.36 -2.31
C SER A 110 -13.74 -5.16 -3.78
N LEU A 111 -12.85 -4.63 -4.64
CA LEU A 111 -13.18 -4.26 -6.02
C LEU A 111 -13.84 -5.41 -6.79
N ALA A 112 -13.33 -6.63 -6.69
CA ALA A 112 -13.88 -7.77 -7.43
C ALA A 112 -15.26 -8.24 -6.92
N TRP A 113 -15.69 -7.77 -5.74
CA TRP A 113 -17.00 -8.05 -5.17
C TRP A 113 -18.01 -6.92 -5.39
N LYS A 114 -17.53 -5.71 -5.70
CA LYS A 114 -18.34 -4.51 -5.97
C LYS A 114 -18.60 -4.28 -7.46
N ASP A 115 -17.76 -4.85 -8.33
CA ASP A 115 -17.80 -4.61 -9.76
C ASP A 115 -18.00 -5.92 -10.52
N GLU A 116 -19.07 -5.99 -11.31
CA GLU A 116 -19.44 -7.19 -12.07
C GLU A 116 -18.80 -7.22 -13.47
N ARG A 117 -18.05 -6.18 -13.86
CA ARG A 117 -17.40 -6.15 -15.17
C ARG A 117 -16.41 -7.30 -15.30
N ARG A 118 -16.35 -7.88 -16.50
CA ARG A 118 -15.32 -8.88 -16.85
C ARG A 118 -13.94 -8.33 -16.48
N GLY A 119 -13.13 -9.16 -15.83
CA GLY A 119 -11.79 -8.76 -15.39
C GLY A 119 -11.73 -8.07 -14.02
N ALA A 120 -12.82 -7.96 -13.26
CA ALA A 120 -12.79 -7.36 -11.91
C ALA A 120 -11.79 -8.05 -10.94
N HIS A 121 -11.71 -9.38 -10.98
CA HIS A 121 -10.68 -10.11 -10.24
C HIS A 121 -9.26 -9.83 -10.72
N VAL A 122 -9.06 -9.61 -12.03
CA VAL A 122 -7.75 -9.23 -12.58
C VAL A 122 -7.39 -7.82 -12.13
N ALA A 123 -8.30 -6.85 -12.25
CA ALA A 123 -8.09 -5.48 -11.80
C ALA A 123 -7.72 -5.44 -10.31
N ARG A 124 -8.48 -6.14 -9.47
CA ARG A 124 -8.19 -6.27 -8.03
C ARG A 124 -6.85 -6.98 -7.80
N GLY A 125 -6.53 -8.01 -8.57
CA GLY A 125 -5.25 -8.73 -8.49
C GLY A 125 -4.07 -7.80 -8.76
N ILE A 126 -4.17 -6.92 -9.76
CA ILE A 126 -3.14 -5.94 -10.08
C ILE A 126 -3.03 -4.89 -8.97
N LEU A 127 -4.14 -4.37 -8.44
CA LEU A 127 -4.12 -3.51 -7.26
C LEU A 127 -3.42 -4.17 -6.07
N SER A 128 -3.72 -5.45 -5.81
CA SER A 128 -3.07 -6.21 -4.74
C SER A 128 -1.58 -6.42 -5.01
N TYR A 129 -1.18 -6.62 -6.26
CA TYR A 129 0.23 -6.72 -6.64
C TYR A 129 0.98 -5.41 -6.41
N LEU A 130 0.38 -4.28 -6.79
CA LEU A 130 0.92 -2.94 -6.54
C LEU A 130 1.02 -2.65 -5.02
N ALA A 131 -0.02 -2.99 -4.24
CA ALA A 131 -0.03 -2.80 -2.79
C ALA A 131 1.15 -3.51 -2.11
N ASN A 132 1.45 -4.74 -2.55
CA ASN A 132 2.57 -5.54 -2.06
C ASN A 132 3.97 -4.94 -2.35
N GLN A 133 4.07 -3.97 -3.29
CA GLN A 133 5.32 -3.24 -3.52
C GLN A 133 5.48 -2.05 -2.56
N GLY A 134 4.37 -1.48 -2.09
CA GLY A 134 4.38 -0.33 -1.19
C GLY A 134 4.61 -0.74 0.28
N GLU A 135 3.72 -1.59 0.83
CA GLU A 135 3.81 -2.06 2.21
C GLU A 135 3.04 -3.40 2.35
N GLN A 136 3.73 -4.44 2.81
CA GLN A 136 3.16 -5.80 2.84
C GLN A 136 2.40 -6.14 4.13
N GLY A 137 2.74 -5.52 5.26
CA GLY A 137 2.08 -5.77 6.54
C GLY A 137 0.56 -5.54 6.48
N VAL A 138 0.13 -4.42 5.91
CA VAL A 138 -1.29 -4.08 5.73
C VAL A 138 -1.99 -4.91 4.64
N CYS A 139 -1.24 -5.66 3.81
CA CYS A 139 -1.82 -6.57 2.83
C CYS A 139 -2.46 -7.81 3.50
N CYS A 140 -2.03 -8.18 4.71
CA CYS A 140 -2.62 -9.29 5.46
C CYS A 140 -4.11 -9.05 5.79
N PRO A 141 -4.50 -7.99 6.52
CA PRO A 141 -5.92 -7.71 6.78
C PRO A 141 -6.71 -7.44 5.49
N MET A 142 -6.12 -6.75 4.51
CA MET A 142 -6.76 -6.56 3.19
C MET A 142 -7.11 -7.88 2.49
N GLY A 143 -6.16 -8.82 2.48
CA GLY A 143 -6.34 -10.14 1.88
C GLY A 143 -7.38 -10.97 2.62
N MET A 144 -7.36 -10.95 3.95
CA MET A 144 -8.35 -11.62 4.80
C MET A 144 -9.75 -11.04 4.59
N THR A 145 -9.91 -9.71 4.54
CA THR A 145 -11.20 -9.06 4.24
C THR A 145 -11.72 -9.48 2.87
N PHE A 146 -10.87 -9.47 1.85
CA PHE A 146 -11.27 -9.91 0.51
C PHE A 146 -11.71 -11.38 0.49
N ALA A 147 -10.94 -12.27 1.12
CA ALA A 147 -11.20 -13.71 1.12
C ALA A 147 -12.34 -14.13 2.07
N GLY A 148 -12.68 -13.30 3.05
CA GLY A 148 -13.81 -13.54 3.95
C GLY A 148 -15.17 -13.44 3.27
N VAL A 149 -15.30 -12.63 2.21
CA VAL A 149 -16.58 -12.39 1.53
C VAL A 149 -17.24 -13.69 1.01
N PRO A 150 -16.56 -14.57 0.26
CA PRO A 150 -17.15 -15.86 -0.14
C PRO A 150 -17.59 -16.74 1.03
N ALA A 151 -16.82 -16.75 2.14
CA ALA A 151 -17.15 -17.55 3.32
C ALA A 151 -18.38 -17.01 4.05
N ILE A 152 -18.56 -15.69 4.11
CA ILE A 152 -19.77 -15.08 4.68
C ILE A 152 -20.98 -15.33 3.77
N ARG A 153 -20.80 -15.20 2.45
CA ARG A 153 -21.87 -15.43 1.45
C ARG A 153 -22.39 -16.87 1.43
N SER A 154 -21.60 -17.85 1.86
CA SER A 154 -22.07 -19.24 1.98
C SER A 154 -23.00 -19.48 3.17
N LEU A 155 -23.16 -18.49 4.06
CA LEU A 155 -24.01 -18.53 5.24
C LEU A 155 -25.13 -17.48 5.12
N PRO A 156 -26.32 -17.83 4.58
CA PRO A 156 -27.37 -16.86 4.25
C PRO A 156 -27.83 -15.99 5.43
N GLN A 157 -27.81 -16.53 6.65
CA GLN A 157 -28.21 -15.81 7.86
C GLN A 157 -27.26 -14.65 8.22
N LEU A 158 -25.99 -14.76 7.83
CA LEU A 158 -24.97 -13.72 8.04
C LEU A 158 -24.89 -12.77 6.85
N ALA A 159 -25.07 -13.28 5.63
CA ALA A 159 -24.94 -12.48 4.41
C ALA A 159 -26.07 -11.45 4.18
N GLN A 160 -27.19 -11.58 4.91
CA GLN A 160 -28.36 -10.70 4.81
C GLN A 160 -28.41 -9.60 5.89
N GLN A 161 -27.43 -9.55 6.81
CA GLN A 161 -27.29 -8.48 7.81
C GLN A 161 -26.53 -7.29 7.22
#